data_AF-A0A522G943-F1
#
_entry.id   AF-A0A522G943-F1
#
_cell.length_a   1.000
_cell.length_b   1.000
_cell.length_c   1.000
_cell.angle_alpha   90.00
_cell.angle_beta   90.00
_cell.angle_gamma   90.00
#
_symmetry.space_group_name_H-M   'P 1'
#
loop_
_entity.id
_entity.type
_entity.pdbx_description
1 polymer ?
#
loop_
_entity_poly.entity_id
_entity_poly.type
_entity_poly.pdbx_seq_one_letter_code
_entity_poly.pdbx_strand_id
1 'polypeptide(L)'
;MQRKKRARRRGANASLKPGQLGCFASHYLLWEKCVAGATPIIILEDDAILLPTFVPFIENSATFANHYGLVWMQPSRKIANQAGYSLEKIGPFTVKKFAKGFSGTTGYLITPQTAQTFLNYTAEWLCPVDTTMDRFYDHNVESIGIDPVCIRQEDELPSFVNRPASNAKRSLQDILRREYADAEDNVRRVAHNLAFFIKRQFTSR
;
A
#
# COMPACT_ATOMS: atom_id res chain seq x y z
N MET A 1 -16.46 11.93 -14.73
CA MET A 1 -15.36 11.19 -15.38
C MET A 1 -14.95 9.95 -14.57
N GLN A 2 -14.65 10.12 -13.27
CA GLN A 2 -14.33 9.07 -12.28
C GLN A 2 -15.24 7.81 -12.32
N ARG A 3 -16.57 7.98 -12.39
CA ARG A 3 -17.53 6.85 -12.43
C ARG A 3 -17.37 5.92 -13.63
N LYS A 4 -16.98 6.43 -14.81
CA LYS A 4 -16.90 5.62 -16.05
C LYS A 4 -15.65 4.72 -16.08
N LYS A 5 -14.47 5.26 -15.74
CA LYS A 5 -13.23 4.46 -15.65
C LYS A 5 -13.32 3.38 -14.57
N ARG A 6 -13.91 3.73 -13.43
CA ARG A 6 -14.12 2.80 -12.33
C ARG A 6 -15.15 1.71 -12.67
N ALA A 7 -16.28 2.08 -13.26
CA ALA A 7 -17.29 1.11 -13.71
C ALA A 7 -16.71 0.12 -14.72
N ARG A 8 -15.84 0.59 -15.62
CA ARG A 8 -15.12 -0.27 -16.57
C ARG A 8 -14.24 -1.31 -15.88
N ARG A 9 -13.56 -0.95 -14.79
CA ARG A 9 -12.65 -1.87 -14.05
C ARG A 9 -13.34 -2.75 -13.01
N ARG A 10 -14.34 -2.24 -12.28
CA ARG A 10 -14.88 -2.92 -11.10
C ARG A 10 -16.39 -3.23 -11.16
N GLY A 11 -17.06 -2.78 -12.22
CA GLY A 11 -18.51 -2.88 -12.41
C GLY A 11 -19.24 -1.60 -11.97
N ALA A 12 -20.44 -1.38 -12.51
CA ALA A 12 -21.22 -0.14 -12.35
C ALA A 12 -21.55 0.21 -10.88
N ASN A 13 -21.66 -0.81 -10.01
CA ASN A 13 -22.03 -0.66 -8.59
C ASN A 13 -20.82 -0.63 -7.65
N ALA A 14 -19.60 -0.50 -8.17
CA ALA A 14 -18.38 -0.63 -7.38
C ALA A 14 -17.91 0.66 -6.70
N SER A 15 -18.80 1.57 -6.30
CA SER A 15 -18.49 2.84 -5.61
C SER A 15 -17.75 2.61 -4.28
N LEU A 16 -16.95 3.60 -3.84
CA LEU A 16 -16.26 3.52 -2.55
C LEU A 16 -17.33 3.73 -1.48
N LYS A 17 -17.25 2.93 -0.43
CA LYS A 17 -18.11 3.14 0.74
C LYS A 17 -17.69 4.44 1.43
N PRO A 18 -18.60 5.13 2.14
CA PRO A 18 -18.25 6.33 2.89
C PRO A 18 -17.04 6.15 3.82
N GLY A 19 -16.95 5.03 4.53
CA GLY A 19 -15.78 4.73 5.37
C GLY A 19 -14.47 4.58 4.57
N GLN A 20 -14.52 4.00 3.37
CA GLN A 20 -13.34 3.92 2.49
C GLN A 20 -12.94 5.28 1.93
N LEU A 21 -13.91 6.15 1.65
CA LEU A 21 -13.65 7.54 1.24
C LEU A 21 -13.03 8.35 2.38
N GLY A 22 -13.54 8.21 3.61
CA GLY A 22 -13.01 8.90 4.79
C GLY A 22 -11.57 8.47 5.10
N CYS A 23 -11.30 7.16 5.10
CA CYS A 23 -9.95 6.61 5.23
C CYS A 23 -9.03 7.16 4.13
N PHE A 24 -9.45 7.09 2.86
CA PHE A 24 -8.66 7.63 1.75
C PHE A 24 -8.36 9.13 1.94
N ALA A 25 -9.38 9.94 2.25
CA ALA A 25 -9.24 11.37 2.45
C ALA A 25 -8.24 11.69 3.57
N SER A 26 -8.29 10.95 4.70
CA SER A 26 -7.35 11.12 5.80
C SER A 26 -5.89 10.91 5.35
N HIS A 27 -5.61 9.81 4.65
CA HIS A 27 -4.26 9.57 4.12
C HIS A 27 -3.84 10.58 3.05
N TYR A 28 -4.75 10.98 2.16
CA TYR A 28 -4.48 11.99 1.14
C TYR A 28 -4.05 13.32 1.77
N LEU A 29 -4.79 13.80 2.77
CA LEU A 29 -4.44 15.03 3.51
C LEU A 29 -3.09 14.90 4.24
N LEU A 30 -2.77 13.72 4.77
CA LEU A 30 -1.46 13.47 5.37
C LEU A 30 -0.33 13.45 4.33
N TRP A 31 -0.58 12.99 3.10
CA TRP A 31 0.38 13.11 2.00
C TRP A 31 0.60 14.57 1.60
N GLU A 32 -0.47 15.37 1.51
CA GLU A 32 -0.33 16.83 1.28
C GLU A 32 0.49 17.48 2.39
N LYS A 33 0.24 17.12 3.64
CA LYS A 33 1.02 17.60 4.79
C LYS A 33 2.49 17.19 4.72
N CYS A 34 2.79 15.95 4.32
CA CYS A 34 4.15 15.45 4.11
C CYS A 34 4.90 16.28 3.05
N VAL A 35 4.24 16.54 1.91
CA VAL A 35 4.79 17.38 0.83
C VAL A 35 5.01 18.80 1.30
N ALA A 36 4.00 19.43 1.91
CA ALA A 36 4.08 20.82 2.38
C ALA A 36 5.14 21.01 3.47
N GLY A 37 5.31 20.02 4.35
CA GLY A 37 6.32 20.05 5.40
C GLY A 37 7.73 19.68 4.93
N ALA A 38 7.90 19.19 3.70
CA ALA A 38 9.18 18.72 3.14
C ALA A 38 9.95 17.75 4.05
N THR A 39 9.24 16.99 4.90
CA THR A 39 9.82 16.06 5.86
C THR A 39 9.12 14.70 5.77
N PRO A 40 9.85 13.58 5.85
CA PRO A 40 9.24 12.27 5.96
C PRO A 40 8.37 12.17 7.21
N ILE A 41 7.24 11.47 7.09
CA ILE A 41 6.31 11.27 8.21
C ILE A 41 5.97 9.79 8.38
N ILE A 42 5.66 9.41 9.60
CA ILE A 42 5.06 8.13 9.93
C ILE A 42 3.56 8.36 10.11
N ILE A 43 2.77 7.58 9.39
CA ILE A 43 1.31 7.60 9.44
C ILE A 43 0.85 6.32 10.13
N LEU A 44 -0.01 6.48 11.14
CA LEU A 44 -0.60 5.41 11.93
C LEU A 44 -2.13 5.53 11.89
N GLU A 45 -2.83 4.41 11.76
CA GLU A 45 -4.27 4.32 12.04
C GLU A 45 -4.52 4.30 13.56
N ASP A 46 -5.76 4.57 13.97
CA ASP A 46 -6.19 4.62 15.36
C ASP A 46 -6.16 3.26 16.07
N ASP A 47 -6.19 2.17 15.30
CA ASP A 47 -6.11 0.79 15.75
C ASP A 47 -4.68 0.19 15.68
N ALA A 48 -3.66 1.03 15.52
CA ALA A 48 -2.27 0.61 15.46
C ALA A 48 -1.72 0.28 16.86
N ILE A 49 -1.28 -0.97 17.04
CA ILE A 49 -0.60 -1.41 18.26
C ILE A 49 0.91 -1.42 18.00
N LEU A 50 1.63 -0.60 18.77
CA LEU A 50 3.07 -0.47 18.69
C LEU A 50 3.77 -1.65 19.38
N LEU A 51 4.74 -2.25 18.69
CA LEU A 51 5.57 -3.33 19.24
C LEU A 51 6.86 -2.75 19.84
N PRO A 52 7.60 -3.49 20.68
CA PRO A 52 8.88 -3.02 21.23
C PRO A 52 9.91 -2.59 20.15
N THR A 53 9.81 -3.18 18.96
CA THR A 53 10.62 -2.83 17.78
C THR A 53 10.27 -1.46 17.19
N PHE A 54 9.19 -0.80 17.59
CA PHE A 54 8.84 0.54 17.10
C PHE A 54 9.89 1.59 17.47
N VAL A 55 10.44 1.57 18.68
CA VAL A 55 11.47 2.54 19.11
C VAL A 55 12.73 2.43 18.23
N PRO A 56 13.33 1.23 18.04
CA PRO A 56 14.43 1.08 17.08
C PRO A 56 14.10 1.52 15.65
N PHE A 57 12.84 1.39 15.21
CA PHE A 57 12.42 1.87 13.89
C PHE A 57 12.49 3.40 13.81
N ILE A 58 11.99 4.10 14.84
CA ILE A 58 12.05 5.57 14.92
C ILE A 58 13.50 6.05 14.90
N GLU A 59 14.37 5.43 15.68
CA GLU A 59 15.81 5.75 15.74
C GLU A 59 16.50 5.63 14.38
N ASN A 60 16.02 4.72 13.52
CA ASN A 60 16.56 4.49 12.18
C ASN A 60 15.72 5.12 11.05
N SER A 61 14.68 5.90 11.38
CA SER A 61 13.70 6.41 10.42
C SER A 61 14.30 7.30 9.32
N ALA A 62 15.32 8.09 9.65
CA ALA A 62 16.04 8.91 8.68
C ALA A 62 16.76 8.05 7.63
N THR A 63 17.44 6.97 8.06
CA THR A 63 18.09 6.01 7.15
C THR A 63 17.07 5.34 6.25
N PHE A 64 15.94 4.89 6.82
CA PHE A 64 14.84 4.32 6.04
C PHE A 64 14.32 5.31 4.99
N ALA A 65 14.04 6.56 5.38
CA ALA A 65 13.51 7.59 4.47
C ALA A 65 14.51 7.96 3.36
N ASN A 66 15.81 7.91 3.63
CA ASN A 66 16.84 8.18 2.63
C ASN A 66 16.93 7.07 1.58
N HIS A 67 16.70 5.81 1.95
CA HIS A 67 16.83 4.66 1.03
C HIS A 67 15.51 4.31 0.35
N TYR A 68 14.39 4.49 1.06
CA TYR A 68 13.08 4.02 0.65
C TYR A 68 12.04 5.11 0.80
N GLY A 69 11.38 5.41 -0.31
CA GLY A 69 10.34 6.43 -0.32
C GLY A 69 9.08 6.04 0.48
N LEU A 70 8.89 4.74 0.76
CA LEU A 70 7.77 4.14 1.46
C LEU A 70 8.25 2.90 2.22
N VAL A 71 7.89 2.74 3.50
CA VAL A 71 8.25 1.54 4.28
C VAL A 71 7.08 1.11 5.15
N TRP A 72 6.58 -0.10 4.91
CA TRP A 72 5.46 -0.65 5.68
C TRP A 72 5.95 -1.24 6.99
N MET A 73 5.22 -0.93 8.05
CA MET A 73 5.58 -1.25 9.43
C MET A 73 4.75 -2.41 10.01
N GLN A 74 3.64 -2.72 9.35
CA GLN A 74 2.73 -3.82 9.66
C GLN A 74 3.07 -5.10 8.88
N PRO A 75 2.59 -6.29 9.29
CA PRO A 75 2.72 -7.50 8.48
C PRO A 75 1.84 -7.46 7.22
N SER A 76 2.32 -8.07 6.15
CA SER A 76 1.53 -8.31 4.94
C SER A 76 0.51 -9.41 5.18
N ARG A 77 -0.77 -9.11 4.97
CA ARG A 77 -1.86 -10.11 4.96
C ARG A 77 -1.98 -10.84 3.62
N LYS A 78 -1.23 -10.41 2.58
CA LYS A 78 -1.30 -11.01 1.23
C LYS A 78 -0.21 -12.06 0.97
N ILE A 79 0.77 -12.15 1.87
CA ILE A 79 1.98 -12.95 1.69
C ILE A 79 2.21 -13.82 2.93
N ALA A 80 2.21 -15.13 2.73
CA ALA A 80 2.47 -16.09 3.80
C ALA A 80 3.91 -15.93 4.34
N ASN A 81 4.07 -16.14 5.66
CA ASN A 81 5.36 -16.12 6.35
C ASN A 81 6.20 -14.85 6.14
N GLN A 82 5.59 -13.73 5.73
CA GLN A 82 6.30 -12.50 5.37
C GLN A 82 7.44 -12.72 4.36
N ALA A 83 7.23 -13.66 3.43
CA ALA A 83 8.22 -13.98 2.41
C ALA A 83 8.48 -12.77 1.49
N GLY A 84 9.73 -12.34 1.42
CA GLY A 84 10.15 -11.21 0.61
C GLY A 84 11.62 -11.32 0.26
N TYR A 85 12.02 -10.60 -0.78
CA TYR A 85 13.43 -10.54 -1.18
C TYR A 85 14.18 -9.55 -0.29
N SER A 86 15.14 -10.04 0.49
CA SER A 86 15.96 -9.21 1.38
C SER A 86 16.82 -8.23 0.59
N LEU A 87 16.73 -6.96 0.93
CA LEU A 87 17.44 -5.87 0.27
C LEU A 87 18.71 -5.48 1.01
N GLU A 88 18.60 -5.25 2.33
CA GLU A 88 19.68 -4.82 3.21
C GLU A 88 19.27 -4.95 4.69
N LYS A 89 20.18 -4.60 5.60
CA LYS A 89 19.89 -4.43 7.02
C LYS A 89 20.01 -2.97 7.43
N ILE A 90 19.01 -2.47 8.16
CA ILE A 90 19.01 -1.14 8.79
C ILE A 90 18.70 -1.35 10.27
N GLY A 91 19.69 -1.09 11.13
CA GLY A 91 19.57 -1.42 12.56
C GLY A 91 19.22 -2.89 12.79
N PRO A 92 18.21 -3.21 13.60
CA PRO A 92 17.77 -4.59 13.84
C PRO A 92 16.88 -5.16 12.71
N PHE A 93 16.55 -4.38 11.68
CA PHE A 93 15.58 -4.77 10.65
C PHE A 93 16.26 -5.31 9.41
N THR A 94 15.70 -6.40 8.88
CA THR A 94 15.90 -6.81 7.49
C THR A 94 14.85 -6.14 6.62
N VAL A 95 15.30 -5.31 5.67
CA VAL A 95 14.40 -4.66 4.71
C VAL A 95 14.10 -5.62 3.57
N LYS A 96 12.83 -5.78 3.23
CA LYS A 96 12.37 -6.74 2.22
C LYS A 96 11.51 -6.07 1.16
N LYS A 97 11.72 -6.44 -0.10
CA LYS A 97 10.80 -6.17 -1.21
C LYS A 97 9.81 -7.32 -1.34
N PHE A 98 8.53 -7.02 -1.25
CA PHE A 98 7.46 -8.00 -1.38
C PHE A 98 6.96 -8.07 -2.82
N ALA A 99 6.52 -9.27 -3.24
CA ALA A 99 5.97 -9.51 -4.57
C ALA A 99 4.55 -8.96 -4.75
N LYS A 100 3.85 -8.69 -3.64
CA LYS A 100 2.57 -7.99 -3.57
C LYS A 100 2.69 -6.87 -2.53
N GLY A 101 1.86 -5.84 -2.63
CA GLY A 101 1.69 -4.87 -1.55
C GLY A 101 0.97 -5.47 -0.36
N PHE A 102 0.51 -4.61 0.53
CA PHE A 102 -0.12 -5.02 1.78
C PHE A 102 -1.61 -4.69 1.73
N SER A 103 -2.37 -5.31 2.62
CA SER A 103 -3.78 -5.00 2.83
C SER A 103 -3.90 -4.14 4.08
N GLY A 104 -4.60 -3.01 3.97
CA GLY A 104 -4.68 -2.01 5.03
C GLY A 104 -3.49 -1.03 5.03
N THR A 105 -3.63 0.00 5.87
CA THR A 105 -2.75 1.16 5.97
C THR A 105 -2.46 1.51 7.44
N THR A 106 -2.53 0.51 8.33
CA THR A 106 -2.35 0.61 9.79
C THR A 106 -1.10 1.38 10.20
N GLY A 107 0.02 1.19 9.50
CA GLY A 107 1.24 1.92 9.82
C GLY A 107 2.31 1.92 8.74
N TYR A 108 2.81 3.10 8.41
CA TYR A 108 3.91 3.25 7.46
C TYR A 108 4.69 4.56 7.55
N LEU A 109 5.94 4.51 7.09
CA LEU A 109 6.78 5.68 6.79
C LEU A 109 6.59 6.09 5.32
N ILE A 110 6.50 7.40 5.06
CA ILE A 110 6.45 7.96 3.70
C ILE A 110 7.29 9.22 3.58
N THR A 111 8.00 9.36 2.46
CA THR A 111 8.78 10.56 2.10
C THR A 111 7.97 11.57 1.30
N PRO A 112 8.36 12.86 1.28
CA PRO A 112 7.67 13.88 0.47
C PRO A 112 7.60 13.53 -1.03
N GLN A 113 8.65 12.93 -1.59
CA GLN A 113 8.72 12.56 -3.01
C GLN A 113 7.72 11.46 -3.37
N THR A 114 7.60 10.45 -2.50
CA THR A 114 6.60 9.40 -2.66
C THR A 114 5.19 9.90 -2.41
N ALA A 115 4.99 10.74 -1.41
CA ALA A 115 3.71 11.38 -1.14
C ALA A 115 3.24 12.17 -2.37
N GLN A 116 4.12 12.96 -3.00
CA GLN A 116 3.83 13.66 -4.25
C GLN A 116 3.47 12.69 -5.38
N THR A 117 4.19 11.57 -5.50
CA THR A 117 3.89 10.53 -6.49
C THR A 117 2.48 9.97 -6.29
N PHE A 118 2.06 9.72 -5.04
CA PHE A 118 0.70 9.29 -4.75
C PHE A 118 -0.33 10.38 -5.04
N LEU A 119 -0.09 11.64 -4.67
CA LEU A 119 -1.01 12.74 -4.99
C LEU A 119 -1.24 12.86 -6.50
N ASN A 120 -0.17 12.77 -7.30
CA ASN A 120 -0.25 12.80 -8.77
C ASN A 120 -1.01 11.59 -9.32
N TYR A 121 -0.72 10.39 -8.80
CA TYR A 121 -1.39 9.15 -9.22
C TYR A 121 -2.87 9.11 -8.83
N THR A 122 -3.24 9.80 -7.76
CA THR A 122 -4.59 9.78 -7.17
C THR A 122 -5.45 10.99 -7.52
N ALA A 123 -5.21 11.62 -8.67
CA ALA A 123 -6.12 12.62 -9.24
C ALA A 123 -7.57 12.12 -9.35
N GLU A 124 -7.78 10.80 -9.47
CA GLU A 124 -9.08 10.15 -9.35
C GLU A 124 -9.04 8.99 -8.33
N TRP A 125 -9.91 8.98 -7.33
CA TRP A 125 -9.98 7.91 -6.32
C TRP A 125 -10.79 6.70 -6.82
N LEU A 126 -10.13 5.83 -7.59
CA LEU A 126 -10.76 4.67 -8.23
C LEU A 126 -10.92 3.46 -7.30
N CYS A 127 -10.00 3.30 -6.35
CA CYS A 127 -9.91 2.17 -5.42
C CYS A 127 -9.74 2.68 -3.98
N PRO A 128 -9.92 1.82 -2.96
CA PRO A 128 -9.54 2.17 -1.59
C PRO A 128 -8.04 2.50 -1.53
N VAL A 129 -7.63 3.20 -0.48
CA VAL A 129 -6.26 3.72 -0.36
C VAL A 129 -5.22 2.60 -0.38
N ASP A 130 -5.44 1.53 0.39
CA ASP A 130 -4.55 0.37 0.45
C ASP A 130 -4.35 -0.30 -0.93
N THR A 131 -5.43 -0.48 -1.67
CA THR A 131 -5.45 -1.04 -3.01
C THR A 131 -4.78 -0.10 -4.00
N THR A 132 -4.82 1.21 -3.76
CA THR A 132 -4.17 2.20 -4.61
C THR A 132 -2.66 2.16 -4.42
N MET A 133 -2.19 2.04 -3.17
CA MET A 133 -0.78 1.95 -2.82
C MET A 133 -0.16 0.58 -3.17
N ASP A 134 -0.96 -0.49 -3.19
CA ASP A 134 -0.55 -1.84 -3.62
C ASP A 134 -0.18 -1.92 -5.11
N ARG A 135 -0.55 -0.91 -5.90
CA ARG A 135 -0.32 -0.86 -7.36
C ARG A 135 1.05 -0.30 -7.70
N PHE A 136 2.09 -0.80 -7.05
CA PHE A 136 3.47 -0.39 -7.29
C PHE A 136 3.92 -0.50 -8.76
N TYR A 137 3.27 -1.35 -9.55
CA TYR A 137 3.47 -1.50 -10.99
C TYR A 137 2.81 -0.40 -11.86
N ASP A 138 2.01 0.48 -11.27
CA ASP A 138 1.47 1.68 -11.92
C ASP A 138 2.29 2.93 -11.59
N HIS A 139 2.63 3.11 -10.31
CA HIS A 139 3.26 4.35 -9.81
C HIS A 139 4.75 4.20 -9.46
N ASN A 140 5.35 3.02 -9.63
CA ASN A 140 6.76 2.73 -9.38
C ASN A 140 7.25 2.98 -7.94
N VAL A 141 6.36 2.91 -6.96
CA VAL A 141 6.73 2.96 -5.52
C VAL A 141 6.68 1.53 -5.00
N GLU A 142 7.84 0.93 -4.77
CA GLU A 142 7.95 -0.49 -4.44
C GLU A 142 7.26 -0.87 -3.12
N SER A 143 6.77 -2.11 -3.07
CA SER A 143 6.25 -2.71 -1.83
C SER A 143 7.42 -3.11 -0.92
N ILE A 144 7.80 -2.21 -0.03
CA ILE A 144 8.88 -2.38 0.94
C ILE A 144 8.29 -2.57 2.34
N GLY A 145 8.77 -3.59 3.05
CA GLY A 145 8.47 -3.80 4.47
C GLY A 145 9.67 -4.30 5.24
N ILE A 146 9.48 -4.51 6.54
CA ILE A 146 10.55 -4.84 7.49
C ILE A 146 10.29 -6.14 8.24
N ASP A 147 11.36 -6.77 8.67
CA ASP A 147 11.33 -7.94 9.56
C ASP A 147 12.42 -7.79 10.64
N PRO A 148 12.07 -7.77 11.94
CA PRO A 148 10.72 -7.90 12.49
C PRO A 148 9.82 -6.68 12.18
N VAL A 149 8.51 -6.91 12.11
CA VAL A 149 7.51 -5.81 12.03
C VAL A 149 7.53 -4.99 13.32
N CYS A 150 7.04 -3.76 13.27
CA CYS A 150 6.96 -2.89 14.45
C CYS A 150 5.55 -2.42 14.82
N ILE A 151 4.55 -2.76 14.00
CA ILE A 151 3.14 -2.48 14.26
C ILE A 151 2.33 -3.74 13.97
N ARG A 152 1.26 -3.94 14.73
CA ARG A 152 0.15 -4.83 14.37
C ARG A 152 -1.17 -4.06 14.43
N GLN A 153 -2.18 -4.54 13.73
CA GLN A 153 -3.54 -4.01 13.86
C GLN A 153 -4.21 -4.63 15.09
N GLU A 154 -5.04 -3.87 15.78
CA GLU A 154 -5.95 -4.38 16.80
C GLU A 154 -7.13 -5.12 16.14
N ASP A 155 -7.21 -6.44 16.33
CA ASP A 155 -8.25 -7.25 15.71
C ASP A 155 -9.61 -7.16 16.44
N GLU A 156 -9.67 -6.60 17.65
CA GLU A 156 -10.88 -6.50 18.48
C GLU A 156 -11.78 -5.29 18.14
N LEU A 157 -11.29 -4.33 17.34
CA LEU A 157 -12.07 -3.18 16.92
C LEU A 157 -12.92 -3.51 15.68
N PRO A 158 -14.25 -3.28 15.71
CA PRO A 158 -15.08 -3.52 14.54
C PRO A 158 -14.70 -2.56 13.40
N SER A 159 -14.20 -3.11 12.29
CA SER A 159 -13.88 -2.31 11.10
C SER A 159 -15.15 -1.74 10.45
N PHE A 160 -15.38 -0.44 10.65
CA PHE A 160 -16.51 0.27 10.01
C PHE A 160 -16.33 0.46 8.49
N VAL A 161 -15.11 0.27 7.98
CA VAL A 161 -14.74 0.45 6.57
C VAL A 161 -15.25 -0.71 5.69
N ASN A 162 -15.31 -1.92 6.24
CA ASN A 162 -15.58 -3.16 5.50
C ASN A 162 -16.94 -3.81 5.79
N ARG A 163 -17.99 -3.06 6.14
CA ARG A 163 -19.35 -3.62 6.28
C ARG A 163 -19.82 -4.28 4.97
N PRO A 164 -20.32 -5.52 4.96
CA PRO A 164 -20.79 -6.16 3.73
C PRO A 164 -21.89 -5.30 3.07
N ALA A 165 -21.77 -5.08 1.76
CA ALA A 165 -22.85 -4.46 1.00
C ALA A 165 -24.02 -5.45 0.90
N SER A 166 -25.23 -4.95 0.62
CA SER A 166 -26.40 -5.79 0.38
C SER A 166 -26.09 -6.92 -0.63
N ASN A 167 -26.69 -8.09 -0.41
CA ASN A 167 -26.54 -9.33 -1.20
C ASN A 167 -27.11 -9.22 -2.64
N ALA A 168 -26.91 -8.10 -3.33
CA ALA A 168 -27.23 -7.99 -4.74
C ALA A 168 -26.32 -8.93 -5.53
N LYS A 169 -26.90 -9.99 -6.11
CA LYS A 169 -26.18 -10.92 -6.99
C LYS A 169 -25.56 -10.13 -8.13
N ARG A 170 -24.22 -10.24 -8.27
CA ARG A 170 -23.48 -9.57 -9.35
C ARG A 170 -23.85 -10.20 -10.68
N SER A 171 -23.90 -9.40 -11.74
CA SER A 171 -24.13 -9.93 -13.09
C SER A 171 -22.90 -10.74 -13.55
N LEU A 172 -23.10 -11.73 -14.43
CA LEU A 172 -22.00 -12.49 -15.05
C LEU A 172 -21.00 -11.57 -15.76
N GLN A 173 -21.50 -10.51 -16.40
CA GLN A 173 -20.65 -9.52 -17.05
C GLN A 173 -19.73 -8.79 -16.06
N ASP A 174 -20.23 -8.47 -14.86
CA ASP A 174 -19.41 -7.84 -13.83
C ASP A 174 -18.37 -8.79 -13.23
N ILE A 175 -18.68 -10.09 -13.18
CA ILE A 175 -17.71 -11.12 -12.79
C ILE A 175 -16.61 -11.20 -13.84
N LEU A 176 -16.95 -11.41 -15.11
CA LEU A 176 -15.97 -11.52 -16.20
C LEU A 176 -15.08 -10.28 -16.32
N ARG A 177 -15.65 -9.07 -16.18
CA ARG A 177 -14.86 -7.83 -16.18
C ARG A 177 -13.84 -7.77 -15.06
N ARG A 178 -14.19 -8.25 -13.86
CA ARG A 178 -13.30 -8.28 -12.70
C ARG A 178 -12.18 -9.29 -12.89
N GLU A 179 -12.52 -10.51 -13.31
CA GLU A 179 -11.51 -11.55 -13.57
C GLU A 179 -10.51 -11.09 -14.63
N TYR A 180 -10.97 -10.44 -15.70
CA TYR A 180 -10.09 -9.84 -16.70
C TYR A 180 -9.18 -8.76 -16.10
N ALA A 181 -9.74 -7.83 -15.32
CA ALA A 181 -8.96 -6.76 -14.69
C ALA A 181 -7.93 -7.30 -13.69
N ASP A 182 -8.30 -8.32 -12.90
CA ASP A 182 -7.43 -8.97 -11.94
C ASP A 182 -6.31 -9.75 -12.64
N ALA A 183 -6.60 -10.39 -13.78
CA ALA A 183 -5.59 -11.03 -14.63
C ALA A 183 -4.61 -10.00 -15.23
N GLU A 184 -5.12 -8.89 -15.77
CA GLU A 184 -4.31 -7.78 -16.28
C GLU A 184 -3.37 -7.24 -15.19
N ASP A 185 -3.91 -6.95 -13.99
CA ASP A 185 -3.14 -6.48 -12.84
C ASP A 185 -2.07 -7.50 -12.42
N ASN A 186 -2.38 -8.80 -12.49
CA ASN A 186 -1.41 -9.84 -12.16
C ASN A 186 -0.25 -9.90 -13.17
N VAL A 187 -0.53 -9.82 -14.47
CA VAL A 187 0.51 -9.80 -15.51
C VAL A 187 1.44 -8.61 -15.32
N ARG A 188 0.87 -7.40 -15.12
CA ARG A 188 1.65 -6.18 -14.92
C ARG A 188 2.52 -6.24 -13.66
N ARG A 189 1.97 -6.77 -12.56
CA ARG A 189 2.71 -6.97 -11.31
C ARG A 189 3.87 -7.95 -11.48
N VAL A 190 3.66 -9.08 -12.16
CA VAL A 190 4.71 -10.07 -12.42
C VAL A 190 5.81 -9.46 -13.27
N ALA A 191 5.46 -8.79 -14.37
CA ALA A 191 6.41 -8.13 -15.24
C ALA A 191 7.24 -7.06 -14.49
N HIS A 192 6.59 -6.24 -13.66
CA HIS A 192 7.27 -5.24 -12.84
C HIS A 192 8.26 -5.86 -11.85
N ASN A 193 7.85 -6.92 -11.14
CA ASN A 193 8.74 -7.62 -10.21
C ASN A 193 9.95 -8.24 -10.92
N LEU A 194 9.74 -8.88 -12.08
CA LEU A 194 10.84 -9.42 -12.88
C LEU A 194 11.82 -8.31 -13.30
N ALA A 195 11.29 -7.19 -13.81
CA ALA A 195 12.11 -6.04 -14.19
C ALA A 195 12.91 -5.48 -13.00
N PHE A 196 12.31 -5.40 -11.81
CA PHE A 196 13.00 -5.00 -10.59
C PHE A 196 14.19 -5.92 -10.27
N PHE A 197 14.01 -7.24 -10.31
CA PHE A 197 15.08 -8.20 -10.02
C PHE A 197 16.19 -8.17 -11.06
N ILE A 198 15.84 -8.06 -12.34
CA ILE A 198 16.81 -7.95 -13.43
C ILE A 198 17.67 -6.69 -13.23
N LYS A 199 17.04 -5.53 -13.03
CA LYS A 199 17.78 -4.26 -12.79
C LYS A 199 18.75 -4.38 -11.62
N ARG A 200 18.32 -4.97 -10.51
CA ARG A 200 19.14 -5.09 -9.30
C ARG A 200 20.35 -6.01 -9.50
N GLN A 201 20.23 -7.09 -10.26
CA GLN A 201 21.37 -7.95 -10.60
C GLN A 201 22.48 -7.21 -11.37
N PHE A 202 22.11 -6.21 -12.18
CA PHE A 202 23.08 -5.40 -12.92
C PHE A 202 23.66 -4.24 -12.11
N THR A 203 22.96 -3.74 -11.08
CA THR A 203 23.45 -2.65 -10.21
C THR A 203 24.28 -3.15 -9.02
N SER A 204 24.24 -4.46 -8.71
CA SER A 204 25.08 -5.08 -7.66
C SER A 204 26.42 -5.62 -8.17
N ARG A 205 26.86 -5.20 -9.37
CA ARG A 205 28.21 -5.37 -9.89
C ARG A 205 28.91 -4.02 -9.92
#